data_AF-A0A946FS63-F1
#
_entry.id   AF-A0A946FS63-F1
#
_cell.length_a   1.000
_cell.length_b   1.000
_cell.length_c   1.000
_cell.angle_alpha   90.00
_cell.angle_beta   90.00
_cell.angle_gamma   90.00
#
_symmetry.space_group_name_H-M   'P 1'
#
loop_
_entity.id
_entity.type
_entity.pdbx_description
1 polymer ?
#
loop_
_entity_poly.entity_id
_entity_poly.type
_entity_poly.pdbx_seq_one_letter_code
_entity_poly.pdbx_strand_id
1 'polypeptide(L)'
;MKSAGRDRESTLFLTEQGVKAVRQIKLDLKSWRMNRLGIPQERIAMRLGETRDVIRNHLGEMLILTKSPNTDLSRGLTIPQVADRRHCLRNGLMLEQ
;
A
#
# COMPACT_ATOMS: atom_id res chain seq x y z
N MET A 1 35.76 24.48 -6.30
CA MET A 1 34.29 24.62 -6.30
C MET A 1 33.73 23.63 -7.32
N LYS A 2 33.06 22.54 -6.89
CA LYS A 2 32.41 21.57 -7.80
C LYS A 2 30.93 21.98 -7.92
N SER A 3 30.54 22.51 -9.07
CA SER A 3 29.15 22.83 -9.36
C SER A 3 28.36 21.53 -9.50
N ALA A 4 27.26 21.44 -8.76
CA ALA A 4 26.35 20.32 -8.74
C ALA A 4 25.63 20.21 -10.09
N GLY A 5 26.19 19.41 -11.00
CA GLY A 5 25.43 18.84 -12.10
C GLY A 5 24.42 17.86 -11.52
N ARG A 6 23.22 18.33 -11.16
CA ARG A 6 22.08 17.45 -10.90
C ARG A 6 21.68 16.86 -12.23
N ASP A 7 22.13 15.62 -12.41
CA ASP A 7 21.86 14.79 -13.57
C ASP A 7 20.34 14.71 -13.83
N ARG A 8 19.96 14.99 -15.07
CA ARG A 8 18.56 15.05 -15.49
C ARG A 8 17.90 13.67 -15.43
N GLU A 9 18.67 12.61 -15.65
CA GLU A 9 18.17 11.23 -15.61
C GLU A 9 17.75 10.82 -14.20
N SER A 10 18.55 11.18 -13.20
CA SER A 10 18.22 10.96 -11.78
C SER A 10 16.91 11.64 -11.35
N THR A 11 16.63 12.83 -11.89
CA THR A 11 15.38 13.56 -11.59
C THR A 11 14.18 12.92 -12.29
N LEU A 12 14.33 12.53 -13.56
CA LEU A 12 13.29 11.83 -14.33
C LEU A 12 12.93 10.48 -13.69
N PHE A 13 13.92 9.69 -13.29
CA PHE A 13 13.72 8.41 -12.62
C PHE A 13 12.87 8.56 -11.34
N LEU A 14 13.18 9.53 -10.48
CA LEU A 14 12.40 9.78 -9.26
C LEU A 14 10.95 10.22 -9.57
N THR A 15 10.75 11.04 -10.61
CA THR A 15 9.40 11.44 -11.04
C THR A 15 8.59 10.28 -11.60
N GLU A 16 9.21 9.40 -12.39
CA GLU A 16 8.56 8.20 -12.92
C GLU A 16 8.15 7.24 -11.81
N GLN A 17 9.03 7.03 -10.82
CA GLN A 17 8.72 6.20 -9.65
C GLN A 17 7.58 6.79 -8.82
N GLY A 18 7.55 8.11 -8.64
CA GLY A 18 6.43 8.80 -8.00
C GLY A 18 5.12 8.62 -8.75
N VAL A 19 5.12 8.76 -10.08
CA VAL A 19 3.93 8.57 -10.93
C VAL A 19 3.44 7.12 -10.88
N LYS A 20 4.34 6.14 -10.91
CA LYS A 20 4.01 4.72 -10.74
C LYS A 20 3.38 4.44 -9.37
N ALA A 21 3.96 4.98 -8.30
CA ALA A 21 3.42 4.83 -6.95
C ALA A 21 2.01 5.41 -6.80
N VAL A 22 1.74 6.60 -7.37
CA VAL A 22 0.40 7.20 -7.35
C VAL A 22 -0.63 6.34 -8.11
N ARG A 23 -0.25 5.77 -9.25
CA ARG A 23 -1.11 4.85 -9.99
C ARG A 23 -1.44 3.61 -9.17
N GLN A 24 -0.44 3.04 -8.47
CA GLN A 24 -0.60 1.87 -7.65
C GLN A 24 -1.57 2.10 -6.49
N ILE A 25 -1.34 3.17 -5.71
CA ILE A 25 -2.21 3.55 -4.58
C ILE A 25 -3.67 3.75 -5.04
N LYS A 26 -3.86 4.35 -6.22
CA LYS A 26 -5.20 4.56 -6.78
C LYS A 26 -5.88 3.24 -7.13
N LEU A 27 -5.14 2.31 -7.71
CA LEU A 27 -5.65 1.00 -8.11
C LEU A 27 -5.98 0.14 -6.89
N ASP A 28 -5.10 0.15 -5.90
CA ASP A 28 -5.28 -0.50 -4.59
C ASP A 28 -6.59 -0.01 -3.95
N LEU A 29 -6.71 1.32 -3.75
CA LEU A 29 -7.87 1.91 -3.10
C LEU A 29 -9.19 1.57 -3.80
N LYS A 30 -9.18 1.56 -5.14
CA LYS A 30 -10.37 1.22 -5.94
C LYS A 30 -10.72 -0.26 -5.81
N SER A 31 -9.73 -1.14 -5.89
CA SER A 31 -9.89 -2.59 -5.72
C SER A 31 -10.46 -2.92 -4.34
N TRP A 32 -9.94 -2.29 -3.28
CA TRP A 32 -10.41 -2.50 -1.91
C TRP A 32 -11.84 -2.01 -1.70
N ARG A 33 -12.20 -0.83 -2.20
CA ARG A 33 -13.57 -0.32 -2.10
C ARG A 33 -14.55 -1.28 -2.79
N MET A 34 -14.19 -1.78 -3.96
CA MET A 34 -15.04 -2.73 -4.70
C MET A 34 -15.14 -4.09 -3.99
N ASN A 35 -14.04 -4.59 -3.44
CA ASN A 35 -14.03 -5.82 -2.65
C ASN A 35 -14.88 -5.69 -1.37
N ARG A 36 -14.83 -4.53 -0.71
CA ARG A 36 -15.66 -4.23 0.48
C ARG A 36 -17.16 -4.15 0.15
N LEU A 37 -17.52 -3.84 -1.10
CA LEU A 37 -18.90 -3.91 -1.60
C LEU A 37 -19.34 -5.34 -1.99
N GLY A 38 -18.50 -6.35 -1.76
CA GLY A 38 -18.80 -7.74 -2.08
C GLY A 38 -18.72 -8.07 -3.58
N ILE A 39 -18.05 -7.23 -4.38
CA ILE A 39 -17.85 -7.50 -5.81
C ILE A 39 -16.79 -8.59 -5.94
N PRO A 40 -17.06 -9.72 -6.65
CA PRO A 40 -16.09 -10.78 -6.86
C PRO A 40 -14.80 -10.28 -7.54
N GLN A 41 -13.65 -10.83 -7.18
CA GLN A 41 -12.34 -10.38 -7.69
C GLN A 41 -12.27 -10.41 -9.23
N GLU A 42 -12.88 -11.41 -9.87
CA GLU A 42 -12.97 -11.53 -11.33
C GLU A 42 -13.73 -10.35 -11.96
N ARG A 43 -14.79 -9.87 -11.29
CA ARG A 43 -15.57 -8.71 -11.73
C ARG A 43 -14.82 -7.41 -11.49
N ILE A 44 -14.00 -7.34 -10.45
CA ILE A 44 -13.11 -6.20 -10.19
C ILE A 44 -12.03 -6.14 -11.27
N ALA A 45 -11.34 -7.25 -11.50
CA ALA A 45 -10.31 -7.42 -12.52
C ALA A 45 -10.81 -6.93 -13.90
N MET A 46 -11.96 -7.45 -14.34
CA MET A 46 -12.60 -7.03 -15.59
C MET A 46 -12.93 -5.53 -15.65
N ARG A 47 -13.39 -4.93 -14.54
CA ARG A 47 -13.73 -3.50 -14.48
C ARG A 47 -12.52 -2.58 -14.39
N LEU A 48 -11.40 -3.09 -13.89
CA LEU A 48 -10.15 -2.34 -13.76
C LEU A 48 -9.20 -2.59 -14.93
N GLY A 49 -9.51 -3.55 -15.81
CA GLY A 49 -8.63 -3.95 -16.91
C GLY A 49 -7.40 -4.73 -16.43
N GLU A 50 -7.49 -5.33 -15.24
CA GLU A 50 -6.40 -6.05 -14.59
C GLU A 50 -6.65 -7.55 -14.58
N THR A 51 -5.62 -8.33 -14.26
CA THR A 51 -5.78 -9.77 -14.02
C THR A 51 -6.24 -10.03 -12.60
N ARG A 52 -6.85 -11.21 -12.38
CA ARG A 52 -7.24 -11.64 -11.03
C ARG A 52 -6.04 -11.70 -10.08
N ASP A 53 -4.88 -12.15 -10.55
CA ASP A 53 -3.67 -12.23 -9.73
C ASP A 53 -3.19 -10.85 -9.26
N VAL A 54 -3.27 -9.85 -10.14
CA VAL A 54 -2.96 -8.45 -9.79
C VAL A 54 -3.90 -7.96 -8.70
N ILE A 55 -5.22 -8.18 -8.84
CA ILE A 55 -6.20 -7.83 -7.81
C ILE A 55 -5.94 -8.57 -6.49
N ARG A 56 -5.61 -9.87 -6.54
CA ARG A 56 -5.30 -10.68 -5.36
C ARG A 56 -4.09 -10.10 -4.62
N ASN A 57 -3.02 -9.77 -5.33
CA ASN A 57 -1.81 -9.21 -4.74
C ASN A 57 -2.09 -7.85 -4.08
N HIS A 58 -2.81 -6.95 -4.76
CA HIS A 58 -3.17 -5.64 -4.19
C HIS A 58 -4.07 -5.75 -2.96
N LEU A 59 -5.05 -6.65 -2.96
CA LEU A 59 -5.88 -6.87 -1.78
C LEU A 59 -5.07 -7.46 -0.60
N GLY A 60 -4.08 -8.31 -0.87
CA GLY A 60 -3.16 -8.84 0.13
C GLY A 60 -2.28 -7.76 0.76
N GLU A 61 -1.65 -6.92 -0.06
CA GLU A 61 -0.83 -5.79 0.42
C GLU A 61 -1.67 -4.75 1.19
N MET A 62 -2.92 -4.54 0.78
CA MET A 62 -3.80 -3.59 1.46
C MET A 62 -4.26 -4.04 2.84
N LEU A 63 -4.33 -5.35 3.13
CA LEU A 63 -4.58 -5.87 4.48
C LEU A 63 -3.52 -5.37 5.49
N ILE A 64 -2.30 -5.15 5.01
CA ILE A 64 -1.19 -4.61 5.79
C ILE A 64 -1.33 -3.09 5.96
N LEU A 65 -1.82 -2.39 4.93
CA LEU A 65 -2.00 -0.93 4.94
C LEU A 65 -3.26 -0.44 5.66
N THR A 66 -4.32 -1.26 5.72
CA THR A 66 -5.63 -0.89 6.28
C THR A 66 -5.73 -1.06 7.80
N LYS A 67 -4.74 -1.68 8.46
CA LYS A 67 -4.57 -1.55 9.91
C LYS A 67 -4.16 -0.10 10.22
N SER A 68 -5.17 0.72 10.46
CA SER A 68 -4.96 2.13 10.71
C SER A 68 -4.39 2.31 12.11
N PRO A 69 -3.37 3.18 12.28
CA PRO A 69 -2.86 3.54 13.62
C PRO A 69 -3.98 3.99 14.55
N ASN A 70 -4.97 4.70 14.00
CA ASN A 70 -6.12 5.20 14.75
C ASN A 70 -7.00 4.08 15.31
N THR A 71 -7.12 2.96 14.60
CA THR A 71 -7.83 1.78 15.09
C THR A 71 -7.09 1.14 16.25
N ASP A 72 -5.77 1.07 16.17
CA ASP A 72 -4.95 0.53 17.26
C ASP A 72 -4.95 1.47 18.49
N LEU A 73 -4.82 2.78 18.28
CA LEU A 73 -4.94 3.79 19.33
C LEU A 73 -6.32 3.78 20.00
N SER A 74 -7.41 3.62 19.23
CA SER A 74 -8.77 3.49 19.78
C SER A 74 -8.98 2.23 20.62
N ARG A 75 -8.14 1.20 20.42
CA ARG A 75 -8.14 -0.04 21.20
C ARG A 75 -7.26 0.06 22.46
N GLY A 76 -6.72 1.25 22.75
CA GLY A 76 -5.89 1.51 23.93
C GLY A 76 -4.41 1.17 23.73
N LEU A 77 -3.98 0.84 22.51
CA LEU A 77 -2.54 0.66 22.24
C LEU A 77 -1.83 2.01 22.35
N THR A 78 -0.68 1.99 23.01
CA THR A 78 0.19 3.16 23.09
C THR A 78 0.91 3.40 21.76
N ILE A 79 1.24 4.65 21.46
CA ILE A 79 1.98 5.05 20.24
C ILE A 79 3.18 4.12 19.93
N PRO A 80 4.06 3.77 20.90
CA PRO A 80 5.16 2.83 20.64
C PRO A 80 4.69 1.42 20.26
N GLN A 81 3.63 0.89 20.88
CA GLN A 81 3.08 -0.43 20.53
C GLN A 81 2.45 -0.44 19.13
N VAL A 82 1.84 0.67 18.71
CA VAL A 82 1.31 0.82 17.34
C VAL A 82 2.44 0.85 16.31
N ALA A 83 3.53 1.55 16.62
CA ALA A 83 4.70 1.60 15.75
C ALA A 83 5.34 0.22 15.57
N ASP A 84 5.50 -0.52 16.66
CA ASP A 84 6.12 -1.85 16.66
C ASP A 84 5.25 -2.88 15.94
N ARG A 85 3.95 -2.88 16.22
CA ARG A 85 2.97 -3.73 15.53
C ARG A 85 2.96 -3.50 14.02
N ARG A 86 3.09 -2.25 13.58
CA ARG A 86 3.14 -1.90 12.15
C ARG A 86 4.45 -2.32 11.49
N HIS A 87 5.56 -2.23 12.22
CA HIS A 87 6.86 -2.73 11.79
C HIS A 87 6.83 -4.27 11.62
N CYS A 88 6.27 -4.98 12.59
CA CYS A 88 6.08 -6.43 12.57
C CYS A 88 5.15 -6.90 11.45
N LEU A 89 4.00 -6.23 11.25
CA LEU A 89 3.06 -6.52 10.18
C LEU A 89 3.63 -6.29 8.79
N ARG A 90 4.48 -5.27 8.63
CA ARG A 90 5.15 -4.98 7.36
C ARG A 90 6.21 -6.05 7.01
N ASN A 91 6.82 -6.66 8.03
CA ASN A 91 7.93 -7.60 7.87
C ASN A 91 7.52 -9.08 8.05
N GLY A 92 6.22 -9.38 8.23
CA GLY A 92 5.74 -10.75 8.41
C GLY A 92 6.16 -11.41 9.73
N LEU A 93 6.63 -10.64 10.69
CA LEU A 93 6.98 -11.12 12.03
C LEU A 93 5.70 -11.07 12.88
N MET A 94 5.10 -12.22 13.19
CA MET A 94 4.01 -12.27 14.17
C MET A 94 4.61 -11.95 15.56
N LEU A 95 4.18 -10.84 16.16
CA LEU A 95 4.30 -10.66 17.60
C LEU A 95 3.29 -11.62 18.24
N GLU A 96 3.78 -12.70 18.85
CA GLU A 96 3.02 -13.36 19.89
C GLU A 96 2.90 -12.42 21.10
N GLN A 97 1.69 -12.41 21.64
CA GLN A 97 1.19 -11.75 22.86
C GLN A 97 0.60 -10.34 22.66
#